data_AF-N4UDD7-F1
#
_entry.id   AF-N4UDD7-F1
#
_cell.length_a   1.000
_cell.length_b   1.000
_cell.length_c   1.000
_cell.angle_alpha   90.00
_cell.angle_beta   90.00
_cell.angle_gamma   90.00
#
_symmetry.space_group_name_H-M   'P 1'
#
loop_
_entity.id
_entity.type
_entity.pdbx_description
1 polymer ?
#
loop_
_entity_poly.entity_id
_entity_poly.type
_entity_poly.pdbx_seq_one_letter_code
_entity_poly.pdbx_strand_id
1 'polypeptide(L)'
;MEVISPPCHCTLTFGQRRCHTPSLLSILPTESDHDPEKLISKATIEYVGFNSDKVREIWSGWIAWPSGPIIREIDLGDETTLEVSFIDWVKGHTGNPLTDDVWKDDNSAWFHYIEQRGIATELQYTIMDPLFRDMRLTGTCIGWLRDTIEMRYEGLRNIQRASVERERALGHQGTSDQRPR
;
A
#
# COMPACT_ATOMS: atom_id res chain seq x y z
N MET A 1 -26.70 -31.50 44.26
CA MET A 1 -26.36 -31.10 45.64
C MET A 1 -25.24 -30.08 45.51
N GLU A 2 -25.54 -28.83 45.91
CA GLU A 2 -24.66 -27.65 46.15
C GLU A 2 -23.75 -27.21 44.98
N VAL A 3 -24.00 -26.12 44.24
CA VAL A 3 -24.31 -24.69 44.55
C VAL A 3 -23.28 -24.06 45.48
N ILE A 4 -22.50 -23.10 44.97
CA ILE A 4 -22.38 -21.71 45.47
C ILE A 4 -21.47 -20.90 44.51
N SER A 5 -22.06 -19.85 43.94
CA SER A 5 -21.41 -18.73 43.24
C SER A 5 -20.77 -17.74 44.23
N PRO A 6 -19.74 -16.97 43.85
CA PRO A 6 -19.45 -15.69 44.46
C PRO A 6 -20.05 -14.52 43.63
N PRO A 7 -20.49 -13.42 44.27
CA PRO A 7 -21.35 -12.43 43.64
C PRO A 7 -20.57 -11.28 43.00
N CYS A 8 -20.86 -10.96 41.74
CA CYS A 8 -20.54 -9.66 41.15
C CYS A 8 -21.60 -8.65 41.56
N HIS A 9 -21.40 -8.00 42.71
CA HIS A 9 -22.16 -6.81 43.10
C HIS A 9 -21.69 -5.60 42.27
N CYS A 10 -22.43 -5.25 41.22
CA CYS A 10 -22.37 -3.92 40.62
C CYS A 10 -23.46 -3.05 41.25
N THR A 11 -23.11 -2.34 42.31
CA THR A 11 -23.96 -1.31 42.92
C THR A 11 -23.88 -0.04 42.08
N LEU A 12 -25.02 0.37 41.52
CA LEU A 12 -25.22 1.67 40.89
C LEU A 12 -25.05 2.78 41.94
N THR A 13 -23.98 3.56 41.83
CA THR A 13 -23.88 4.86 42.50
C THR A 13 -23.70 5.97 41.47
N PHE A 14 -24.73 6.80 41.43
CA PHE A 14 -24.87 8.07 40.75
C PHE A 14 -23.71 9.01 41.18
N GLY A 15 -22.92 9.48 40.22
CA GLY A 15 -21.79 10.36 40.49
C GLY A 15 -21.23 10.93 39.19
N GLN A 16 -21.56 12.19 38.92
CA GLN A 16 -21.00 13.10 37.92
C GLN A 16 -19.68 12.61 37.29
N ARG A 17 -19.74 12.05 36.08
CA ARG A 17 -18.59 12.06 35.17
C ARG A 17 -18.83 13.14 34.15
N ARG A 18 -18.07 14.24 34.27
CA ARG A 18 -17.84 15.14 33.15
C ARG A 18 -17.26 14.28 32.03
N CYS A 19 -18.03 14.06 30.98
CA CYS A 19 -17.51 13.56 29.73
C CYS A 19 -16.59 14.65 29.19
N HIS A 20 -15.30 14.58 29.54
CA HIS A 20 -14.28 15.22 28.76
C HIS A 20 -14.28 14.51 27.42
N THR A 21 -15.03 15.04 26.46
CA THR A 21 -14.85 14.72 25.05
C THR A 21 -13.38 14.98 24.74
N PRO A 22 -12.59 13.99 24.32
CA PRO A 22 -11.36 14.29 23.62
C PRO A 22 -11.78 15.04 22.37
N SER A 23 -11.29 16.27 22.23
CA SER A 23 -11.46 17.06 21.01
C SER A 23 -11.08 16.19 19.81
N LEU A 24 -11.97 16.12 18.82
CA LEU A 24 -11.80 15.37 17.55
C LEU A 24 -10.57 15.83 16.72
N LEU A 25 -9.75 16.75 17.24
CA LEU A 25 -8.53 17.26 16.61
C LEU A 25 -7.23 16.59 17.09
N SER A 26 -7.27 15.59 17.99
CA SER A 26 -6.04 14.98 18.55
C SER A 26 -5.68 13.60 17.99
N ILE A 27 -6.36 13.13 16.94
CA ILE A 27 -5.99 11.91 16.20
C ILE A 27 -5.75 12.28 14.74
N LEU A 28 -4.89 13.26 14.51
CA LEU A 28 -4.12 13.24 13.27
C LEU A 28 -2.99 12.22 13.50
N PRO A 29 -2.84 11.20 12.65
CA PRO A 29 -1.60 10.43 12.64
C PRO A 29 -0.47 11.44 12.52
N THR A 30 0.45 11.41 13.47
CA THR A 30 1.73 12.10 13.35
C THR A 30 2.29 11.76 11.99
N GLU A 31 2.57 12.80 11.22
CA GLU A 31 3.11 12.84 9.87
C GLU A 31 3.91 11.58 9.56
N SER A 32 3.33 10.78 8.65
CA SER A 32 3.80 9.45 8.31
C SER A 32 5.16 9.55 7.62
N ASP A 33 6.19 9.05 8.29
CA ASP A 33 7.57 8.85 7.78
C ASP A 33 7.65 7.78 6.66
N HIS A 34 6.54 7.58 5.96
CA HIS A 34 6.28 6.52 4.99
C HIS A 34 5.83 7.06 3.63
N ASP A 35 5.85 8.38 3.40
CA ASP A 35 5.68 8.91 2.06
C ASP A 35 6.95 8.58 1.27
N PRO A 36 6.91 7.68 0.28
CA PRO A 36 8.08 7.41 -0.54
C PRO A 36 8.32 8.65 -1.40
N GLU A 37 9.21 9.55 -0.96
CA GLU A 37 9.62 10.72 -1.75
C GLU A 37 10.18 10.33 -3.13
N LYS A 38 10.61 9.06 -3.27
CA LYS A 38 11.11 8.47 -4.52
C LYS A 38 10.19 7.35 -4.98
N LEU A 39 9.63 7.52 -6.17
CA LEU A 39 8.73 6.54 -6.80
C LEU A 39 9.38 5.14 -6.94
N ILE A 40 10.67 5.08 -7.25
CA ILE A 40 11.44 3.83 -7.31
C ILE A 40 12.21 3.67 -5.99
N SER A 41 11.61 2.96 -5.03
CA SER A 41 12.19 2.74 -3.71
C SER A 41 11.61 1.53 -3.01
N LYS A 42 12.27 1.05 -1.94
CA LYS A 42 11.70 0.04 -1.02
C LYS A 42 10.38 0.49 -0.42
N ALA A 43 10.31 1.75 0.00
CA ALA A 43 9.13 2.32 0.62
C ALA A 43 7.93 2.29 -0.34
N THR A 44 8.15 2.47 -1.66
CA THR A 44 7.08 2.30 -2.64
C THR A 44 6.56 0.87 -2.71
N ILE A 45 7.42 -0.14 -2.63
CA ILE A 45 7.01 -1.57 -2.66
C ILE A 45 6.15 -1.90 -1.43
N GLU A 46 6.52 -1.35 -0.28
CA GLU A 46 5.73 -1.48 0.96
C GLU A 46 4.39 -0.74 0.85
N TYR A 47 4.42 0.50 0.35
CA TYR A 47 3.23 1.33 0.13
C TYR A 47 2.20 0.65 -0.77
N VAL A 48 2.63 0.04 -1.88
CA VAL A 48 1.71 -0.65 -2.80
C VAL A 48 1.16 -1.96 -2.23
N GLY A 49 1.70 -2.44 -1.10
CA GLY A 49 1.02 -3.41 -0.24
C GLY A 49 1.75 -4.74 -0.01
N PHE A 50 3.07 -4.83 -0.24
CA PHE A 50 3.86 -5.98 0.20
C PHE A 50 4.32 -5.83 1.64
N ASN A 51 4.46 -6.96 2.35
CA ASN A 51 5.04 -6.97 3.68
C ASN A 51 6.57 -6.78 3.64
N SER A 52 7.17 -6.39 4.76
CA SER A 52 8.58 -5.99 4.81
C SER A 52 9.56 -7.11 4.38
N ASP A 53 9.22 -8.38 4.61
CA ASP A 53 10.03 -9.51 4.15
C ASP A 53 10.04 -9.62 2.63
N LYS A 54 8.86 -9.55 2.01
CA LYS A 54 8.73 -9.60 0.55
C LYS A 54 9.29 -8.34 -0.10
N VAL A 55 9.12 -7.16 0.52
CA VAL A 55 9.75 -5.90 0.07
C VAL A 55 11.27 -6.05 -0.07
N ARG A 56 11.92 -6.66 0.92
CA ARG A 56 13.36 -6.91 0.90
C ARG A 56 13.77 -7.83 -0.26
N GLU A 57 13.02 -8.89 -0.51
CA GLU A 57 13.22 -9.79 -1.65
C GLU A 57 13.08 -9.06 -2.98
N ILE A 58 11.94 -8.40 -3.22
CA ILE A 58 11.62 -7.69 -4.46
C ILE A 58 12.67 -6.62 -4.76
N TRP A 59 13.02 -5.82 -3.76
CA TRP A 59 14.01 -4.76 -3.91
C TRP A 59 15.40 -5.33 -4.19
N SER A 60 15.78 -6.42 -3.53
CA SER A 60 17.09 -7.04 -3.74
C SER A 60 17.22 -7.55 -5.18
N GLY A 61 16.15 -8.09 -5.76
CA GLY A 61 16.13 -8.46 -7.18
C GLY A 61 16.22 -7.25 -8.12
N TRP A 62 15.50 -6.16 -7.81
CA TRP A 62 15.56 -4.93 -8.61
C TRP A 62 16.97 -4.30 -8.64
N ILE A 63 17.67 -4.27 -7.50
CA ILE A 63 19.02 -3.69 -7.43
C ILE A 63 20.08 -4.62 -8.02
N ALA A 64 19.92 -5.94 -7.86
CA ALA A 64 20.83 -6.96 -8.39
C ALA A 64 20.39 -7.44 -9.78
N TRP A 65 19.81 -6.54 -10.58
CA TRP A 65 19.29 -6.87 -11.91
C TRP A 65 20.39 -7.49 -12.78
N PRO A 66 20.16 -8.68 -13.36
CA PRO A 66 21.18 -9.35 -14.14
C PRO A 66 21.45 -8.59 -15.44
N SER A 67 22.70 -8.60 -15.90
CA SER A 67 23.01 -8.18 -17.26
C SER A 67 22.32 -9.10 -18.26
N GLY A 68 21.68 -8.55 -19.27
CA GLY A 68 20.92 -9.33 -20.24
C GLY A 68 20.23 -8.47 -21.29
N PRO A 69 19.41 -9.10 -22.16
CA PRO A 69 18.69 -8.40 -23.23
C PRO A 69 17.48 -7.59 -22.72
N ILE A 70 17.13 -7.72 -21.43
CA ILE A 70 16.05 -6.99 -20.79
C ILE A 70 16.66 -6.11 -19.70
N ILE A 71 16.35 -4.83 -19.73
CA ILE A 71 16.88 -3.82 -18.80
C ILE A 71 15.75 -3.21 -17.95
N ARG A 72 16.13 -2.44 -16.93
CA ARG A 72 15.18 -1.65 -16.12
C ARG A 72 14.91 -0.30 -16.78
N GLU A 73 13.78 0.32 -16.46
CA GLU A 73 13.42 1.69 -16.87
C GLU A 73 14.40 2.80 -16.47
N ILE A 74 15.34 2.48 -15.58
CA ILE A 74 16.38 3.41 -15.11
C ILE A 74 17.75 3.15 -15.76
N ASP A 75 17.88 2.07 -16.52
CA ASP A 75 19.12 1.71 -17.19
C ASP A 75 19.18 2.37 -18.58
N LEU A 76 20.40 2.60 -19.09
CA LEU A 76 20.58 3.14 -20.44
C LEU A 76 20.42 2.02 -21.48
N GLY A 77 19.35 2.09 -22.26
CA GLY A 77 19.09 1.20 -23.40
C GLY A 77 19.09 1.94 -24.75
N ASP A 78 18.94 1.17 -25.82
CA ASP A 78 18.59 1.68 -27.14
C ASP A 78 17.09 1.45 -27.45
N GLU A 79 16.59 1.98 -28.58
CA GLU A 79 15.18 1.86 -28.98
C GLU A 79 14.72 0.40 -29.20
N THR A 80 15.65 -0.55 -29.32
CA THR A 80 15.36 -1.97 -29.55
C THR A 80 15.43 -2.83 -28.30
N THR A 81 15.90 -2.26 -27.19
CA THR A 81 16.09 -2.97 -25.93
C THR A 81 14.76 -3.11 -25.20
N LEU A 82 14.45 -4.32 -24.74
CA LEU A 82 13.25 -4.55 -23.94
C LEU A 82 13.45 -3.97 -22.54
N GLU A 83 12.51 -3.12 -22.13
CA GLU A 83 12.53 -2.45 -20.83
C GLU A 83 11.42 -3.00 -19.93
N VAL A 84 11.73 -3.17 -18.65
CA VAL A 84 10.76 -3.49 -17.60
C VAL A 84 10.60 -2.29 -16.68
N SER A 85 9.35 -1.82 -16.56
CA SER A 85 9.00 -0.77 -15.61
C SER A 85 9.12 -1.26 -14.17
N PHE A 86 9.37 -0.35 -13.22
CA PHE A 86 9.44 -0.72 -11.82
C PHE A 86 8.13 -1.34 -11.33
N ILE A 87 6.99 -0.81 -11.76
CA ILE A 87 5.68 -1.32 -11.34
C ILE A 87 5.39 -2.70 -11.94
N ASP A 88 5.79 -2.98 -13.18
CA ASP A 88 5.61 -4.31 -13.78
C ASP A 88 6.49 -5.36 -13.12
N TRP A 89 7.72 -4.99 -12.75
CA TRP A 89 8.58 -5.84 -11.92
C TRP A 89 7.88 -6.19 -10.59
N VAL A 90 7.39 -5.18 -9.87
CA VAL A 90 6.69 -5.37 -8.59
C VAL A 90 5.43 -6.23 -8.74
N LYS A 91 4.59 -5.97 -9.76
CA LYS A 91 3.41 -6.78 -10.10
C LYS A 91 3.78 -8.23 -10.47
N GLY A 92 4.98 -8.46 -11.02
CA GLY A 92 5.47 -9.81 -11.32
C GLY A 92 5.52 -10.72 -10.09
N HIS A 93 5.73 -10.15 -8.90
CA HIS A 93 5.78 -10.91 -7.65
C HIS A 93 4.42 -11.33 -7.09
N THR A 94 3.30 -10.93 -7.71
CA THR A 94 1.98 -11.46 -7.35
C THR A 94 1.75 -12.88 -7.85
N GLY A 95 2.61 -13.40 -8.73
CA GLY A 95 2.52 -14.74 -9.32
C GLY A 95 2.15 -14.73 -10.81
N ASN A 96 2.06 -15.93 -11.38
CA ASN A 96 1.73 -16.12 -12.79
C ASN A 96 0.23 -16.43 -12.98
N PRO A 97 -0.54 -15.57 -13.68
CA PRO A 97 -1.96 -15.77 -13.90
C PRO A 97 -2.31 -17.00 -14.75
N LEU A 98 -1.35 -17.56 -15.48
CA LEU A 98 -1.58 -18.75 -16.30
C LEU A 98 -1.51 -20.06 -15.51
N THR A 99 -0.93 -20.07 -14.31
CA THR A 99 -0.64 -21.32 -13.58
C THR A 99 -1.16 -21.36 -12.15
N ASP A 100 -1.23 -20.22 -11.47
CA ASP A 100 -1.34 -20.21 -10.01
C ASP A 100 -2.62 -19.56 -9.47
N ASP A 101 -3.49 -19.05 -10.34
CA ASP A 101 -4.52 -18.08 -9.94
C ASP A 101 -5.76 -18.71 -9.27
N VAL A 102 -6.36 -17.96 -8.35
CA VAL A 102 -7.57 -18.33 -7.60
C VAL A 102 -8.70 -17.39 -7.96
N TRP A 103 -9.89 -17.92 -8.28
CA TRP A 103 -11.02 -17.11 -8.76
C TRP A 103 -12.38 -17.52 -8.20
N LYS A 104 -12.46 -18.67 -7.50
CA LYS A 104 -13.72 -19.16 -6.90
C LYS A 104 -14.02 -18.41 -5.61
N ASP A 105 -15.28 -18.42 -5.18
CA ASP A 105 -15.70 -17.89 -3.88
C ASP A 105 -15.27 -18.82 -2.73
N ASP A 106 -13.97 -18.92 -2.52
CA ASP A 106 -13.35 -19.65 -1.43
C ASP A 106 -12.40 -18.71 -0.69
N ASN A 107 -12.91 -18.09 0.37
CA ASN A 107 -12.12 -17.12 1.14
C ASN A 107 -10.80 -17.71 1.65
N SER A 108 -10.78 -18.99 2.02
CA SER A 108 -9.58 -19.64 2.55
C SER A 108 -8.51 -19.77 1.47
N ALA A 109 -8.90 -20.16 0.24
CA ALA A 109 -7.98 -20.23 -0.89
C ALA A 109 -7.40 -18.86 -1.25
N TRP A 110 -8.23 -17.81 -1.21
CA TRP A 110 -7.76 -16.44 -1.47
C TRP A 110 -6.80 -15.95 -0.39
N PHE A 111 -7.15 -16.05 0.89
CA PHE A 111 -6.25 -15.64 1.97
C PHE A 111 -4.92 -16.38 1.90
N HIS A 112 -4.97 -17.70 1.70
CA HIS A 112 -3.76 -18.52 1.55
C HIS A 112 -2.90 -18.05 0.38
N TYR A 113 -3.51 -17.78 -0.77
CA TYR A 113 -2.80 -17.28 -1.95
C TYR A 113 -2.11 -15.93 -1.68
N ILE A 114 -2.86 -14.98 -1.13
CA ILE A 114 -2.37 -13.62 -0.88
C ILE A 114 -1.25 -13.62 0.18
N GLU A 115 -1.41 -14.41 1.25
CA GLU A 115 -0.41 -14.57 2.31
C GLU A 115 0.89 -15.19 1.76
N GLN A 116 0.78 -16.25 0.94
CA GLN A 116 1.95 -16.91 0.34
C GLN A 116 2.77 -15.98 -0.54
N ARG A 117 2.15 -14.96 -1.15
CA ARG A 117 2.82 -13.95 -1.97
C ARG A 117 3.42 -12.80 -1.16
N GLY A 118 3.27 -12.82 0.17
CA GLY A 118 3.87 -11.83 1.06
C GLY A 118 3.19 -10.46 0.97
N ILE A 119 1.89 -10.44 0.71
CA ILE A 119 1.09 -9.23 0.73
C ILE A 119 0.79 -8.84 2.18
N ALA A 120 0.85 -7.56 2.49
CA ALA A 120 0.63 -7.03 3.82
C ALA A 120 -0.81 -7.29 4.29
N THR A 121 -0.98 -7.50 5.59
CA THR A 121 -2.27 -7.81 6.23
C THR A 121 -3.33 -6.74 5.96
N GLU A 122 -2.95 -5.46 5.89
CA GLU A 122 -3.88 -4.37 5.54
C GLU A 122 -4.48 -4.59 4.14
N LEU A 123 -3.64 -4.80 3.13
CA LEU A 123 -4.10 -5.01 1.76
C LEU A 123 -4.90 -6.32 1.63
N GLN A 124 -4.53 -7.37 2.38
CA GLN A 124 -5.33 -8.60 2.46
C GLN A 124 -6.77 -8.31 2.87
N TYR A 125 -6.97 -7.58 3.98
CA TYR A 125 -8.32 -7.27 4.46
C TYR A 125 -9.08 -6.33 3.54
N THR A 126 -8.40 -5.37 2.91
CA THR A 126 -9.01 -4.47 1.94
C THR A 126 -9.55 -5.22 0.71
N ILE A 127 -8.79 -6.19 0.16
CA ILE A 127 -9.24 -7.01 -0.98
C ILE A 127 -10.33 -8.00 -0.57
N MET A 128 -10.26 -8.53 0.65
CA MET A 128 -11.15 -9.57 1.16
C MET A 128 -12.39 -9.02 1.89
N ASP A 129 -12.61 -7.71 1.88
CA ASP A 129 -13.76 -7.07 2.52
C ASP A 129 -15.07 -7.65 1.96
N PRO A 130 -15.97 -8.19 2.81
CA PRO A 130 -17.26 -8.73 2.37
C PRO A 130 -18.11 -7.74 1.57
N LEU A 131 -17.96 -6.43 1.80
CA LEU A 131 -18.67 -5.39 1.05
C LEU A 131 -18.31 -5.38 -0.44
N PHE A 132 -17.10 -5.81 -0.78
CA PHE A 132 -16.62 -5.88 -2.16
C PHE A 132 -16.68 -7.30 -2.72
N ARG A 133 -17.35 -8.26 -2.06
CA ARG A 133 -17.40 -9.66 -2.49
C ARG A 133 -17.85 -9.81 -3.94
N ASP A 134 -18.99 -9.21 -4.30
CA ASP A 134 -19.55 -9.39 -5.64
C ASP A 134 -18.63 -8.80 -6.73
N MET A 135 -17.95 -7.69 -6.42
CA MET A 135 -16.91 -7.13 -7.27
C MET A 135 -15.71 -8.08 -7.36
N ARG A 136 -15.19 -8.56 -6.23
CA ARG A 136 -14.06 -9.50 -6.19
C ARG A 136 -14.29 -10.74 -7.06
N LEU A 137 -15.53 -11.25 -7.11
CA LEU A 137 -15.89 -12.42 -7.92
C LEU A 137 -15.96 -12.17 -9.44
N THR A 138 -15.80 -10.93 -9.91
CA THR A 138 -15.69 -10.63 -11.35
C THR A 138 -14.28 -10.83 -11.90
N GLY A 139 -13.30 -11.13 -11.04
CA GLY A 139 -11.90 -11.24 -11.39
C GLY A 139 -11.20 -12.36 -10.65
N THR A 140 -9.89 -12.44 -10.85
CA THR A 140 -9.04 -13.41 -10.17
C THR A 140 -8.24 -12.75 -9.06
N CYS A 141 -7.69 -13.54 -8.14
CA CYS A 141 -6.91 -13.04 -7.03
C CYS A 141 -5.68 -12.27 -7.51
N ILE A 142 -4.96 -12.77 -8.52
CA ILE A 142 -3.84 -12.04 -9.12
C ILE A 142 -4.32 -10.76 -9.80
N GLY A 143 -5.46 -10.81 -10.50
CA GLY A 143 -6.06 -9.63 -11.13
C GLY A 143 -6.28 -8.50 -10.13
N TRP A 144 -7.00 -8.77 -9.05
CA TRP A 144 -7.25 -7.77 -8.00
C TRP A 144 -5.99 -7.28 -7.30
N LEU A 145 -5.02 -8.16 -7.06
CA LEU A 145 -3.73 -7.75 -6.49
C LEU A 145 -3.00 -6.77 -7.41
N ARG A 146 -2.91 -7.10 -8.70
CA ARG A 146 -2.21 -6.26 -9.69
C ARG A 146 -2.91 -4.92 -9.89
N ASP A 147 -4.24 -4.93 -10.02
CA ASP A 147 -5.04 -3.72 -10.17
C ASP A 147 -4.89 -2.82 -8.94
N THR A 148 -4.95 -3.39 -7.73
CA THR A 148 -4.82 -2.60 -6.50
C THR A 148 -3.40 -2.03 -6.33
N ILE A 149 -2.37 -2.82 -6.64
CA ILE A 149 -0.96 -2.36 -6.64
C ILE A 149 -0.77 -1.21 -7.62
N GLU A 150 -1.31 -1.34 -8.83
CA GLU A 150 -1.21 -0.32 -9.89
C GLU A 150 -1.97 0.95 -9.49
N MET A 151 -3.18 0.83 -8.96
CA MET A 151 -3.95 1.97 -8.44
C MET A 151 -3.23 2.71 -7.32
N ARG A 152 -2.64 2.00 -6.35
CA ARG A 152 -1.84 2.61 -5.28
C ARG A 152 -0.62 3.32 -5.86
N TYR A 153 0.10 2.68 -6.79
CA TYR A 153 1.29 3.26 -7.41
C TYR A 153 0.97 4.54 -8.21
N GLU A 154 -0.09 4.55 -9.01
CA GLU A 154 -0.51 5.75 -9.74
C GLU A 154 -1.01 6.86 -8.81
N GLY A 155 -1.71 6.50 -7.72
CA GLY A 155 -2.08 7.45 -6.67
C GLY A 155 -0.85 8.16 -6.10
N LEU A 156 0.18 7.40 -5.74
CA LEU A 156 1.44 7.93 -5.25
C LEU A 156 2.16 8.80 -6.28
N ARG A 157 2.23 8.35 -7.55
CA ARG A 157 2.84 9.11 -8.66
C ARG A 157 2.16 10.48 -8.82
N ASN A 158 0.84 10.53 -8.69
CA ASN A 158 0.07 11.77 -8.79
C ASN A 158 0.33 12.70 -7.60
N ILE A 159 0.42 12.17 -6.38
CA ILE A 159 0.76 12.94 -5.17
C ILE A 159 2.14 13.60 -5.33
N GLN A 160 3.15 12.84 -5.74
CA GLN A 160 4.50 13.36 -5.96
C GLN A 160 4.53 14.43 -7.05
N ARG A 161 3.86 14.20 -8.18
CA ARG A 161 3.77 15.19 -9.27
C ARG A 161 3.18 16.50 -8.77
N ALA A 162 2.07 16.43 -8.04
CA ALA A 162 1.42 17.60 -7.46
C ALA A 162 2.34 18.30 -6.44
N SER A 163 3.16 17.58 -5.68
CA SER A 163 4.14 18.19 -4.76
C SER A 163 5.20 18.98 -5.50
N VAL A 164 5.81 18.39 -6.53
CA VAL A 164 6.84 19.04 -7.35
C VAL A 164 6.27 20.29 -8.05
N GLU A 165 5.04 20.24 -8.55
CA GLU A 165 4.37 21.39 -9.17
C GLU A 165 4.15 22.53 -8.17
N ARG A 166 3.71 22.22 -6.93
CA ARG A 166 3.57 23.22 -5.87
C ARG A 166 4.90 23.87 -5.50
N GLU A 167 5.96 23.08 -5.32
CA GLU A 167 7.30 23.58 -5.00
C GLU A 167 7.84 24.52 -6.10
N ARG A 168 7.65 24.16 -7.38
CA ARG A 168 8.04 25.00 -8.52
C ARG A 168 7.28 26.33 -8.55
N ALA A 169 5.97 26.30 -8.25
CA ALA A 169 5.13 27.49 -8.21
C ALA A 169 5.54 28.45 -7.07
N LEU A 170 5.89 27.91 -5.90
CA LEU A 170 6.37 28.70 -4.76
C LEU A 170 7.76 29.30 -5.04
N GLY A 171 8.66 28.53 -5.68
CA GLY A 171 9.99 29.00 -6.07
C GLY A 171 9.99 30.15 -7.09
N HIS A 172 8.96 30.24 -7.94
CA HIS A 172 8.80 31.34 -8.90
C HIS A 172 8.21 32.62 -8.27
N GLN A 173 7.53 32.54 -7.12
CA GLN A 173 7.01 33.73 -6.44
C GLN A 173 8.11 34.47 -5.65
N GLY A 174 9.11 33.76 -5.13
CA GLY A 174 10.20 34.34 -4.33
C GLY A 174 11.22 35.21 -5.09
N THR A 175 11.24 35.19 -6.43
CA THR A 175 12.18 35.97 -7.25
C THR A 175 11.58 37.23 -7.87
N SER A 176 10.29 37.49 -7.64
CA SER A 176 9.58 38.62 -8.27
C SER A 176 9.48 39.88 -7.40
N ASP A 177 9.98 39.87 -6.16
CA ASP A 177 9.75 40.95 -5.18
C ASP A 177 10.99 41.81 -4.81
N GLN A 178 12.05 41.76 -5.60
CA GLN A 178 13.16 42.74 -5.49
C GLN A 178 13.01 43.85 -6.53
N ARG A 179 12.20 44.86 -6.18
CA ARG A 179 12.16 46.14 -6.89
C ARG A 179 13.13 47.13 -6.23
N PRO A 180 14.18 47.61 -6.91
CA PRO A 180 15.05 48.63 -6.35
C PRO A 180 14.34 50.00 -6.41
N ARG A 181 14.40 50.74 -5.30
CA ARG A 181 14.26 52.20 -5.25
C ARG A 181 15.45 52.79 -4.54
#